data_AF-A0A9P1GGP6-F1
#
_entry.id   AF-A0A9P1GGP6-F1
#
_cell.length_a   1.000
_cell.length_b   1.000
_cell.length_c   1.000
_cell.angle_alpha   90.00
_cell.angle_beta   90.00
_cell.angle_gamma   90.00
#
_symmetry.space_group_name_H-M   'P 1'
#
loop_
_entity.id
_entity.type
_entity.pdbx_description
1 polymer ?
#
loop_
_entity_poly.entity_id
_entity_poly.type
_entity_poly.pdbx_seq_one_letter_code
_entity_poly.pdbx_strand_id
1 'polypeptide(L)'
;MAAAGEKRLSQGVLNRADLQLGVQAFLRWDPALKEKSAFEMENAREALIFCQPFFKEDRTRSCALACAIMFLTILQMTLDRPGTEPTDCTWTAHLYTRSGQIQPMQEKIEKCPALTSRDLLAGKVGELDSAASFLLGAINAMPHDLLPQAPHFEGCFACLDDLLVHMKFRLHQSSSAS
;
A
#
# COMPACT_ATOMS: atom_id res chain seq x y z
N MET A 1 29.84 9.77 -28.03
CA MET A 1 29.75 9.45 -26.59
C MET A 1 28.52 10.15 -26.02
N ALA A 2 27.39 9.45 -25.91
CA ALA A 2 26.20 10.02 -25.28
C ALA A 2 26.33 9.87 -23.75
N ALA A 3 26.14 10.97 -23.04
CA ALA A 3 26.11 11.00 -21.58
C ALA A 3 25.10 9.96 -21.06
N ALA A 4 25.50 9.20 -20.04
CA ALA A 4 24.64 8.28 -19.33
C ALA A 4 23.46 9.08 -18.74
N GLY A 5 22.32 9.03 -19.42
CA GLY A 5 21.13 9.76 -19.00
C GLY A 5 20.75 9.37 -17.58
N GLU A 6 20.65 10.37 -16.71
CA GLU A 6 20.12 10.22 -15.36
C GLU A 6 18.73 9.56 -15.43
N LYS A 7 18.66 8.33 -14.91
CA LYS A 7 17.48 7.47 -15.02
C LYS A 7 16.47 7.89 -13.96
N ARG A 8 15.44 8.63 -14.36
CA ARG A 8 14.36 9.09 -13.47
C ARG A 8 13.49 7.91 -13.01
N LEU A 9 13.16 7.90 -11.71
CA LEU A 9 12.14 7.00 -11.14
C LEU A 9 10.80 7.21 -11.83
N SER A 10 9.91 6.20 -11.78
CA SER A 10 8.52 6.43 -12.20
C SER A 10 7.91 7.44 -11.26
N GLN A 11 7.35 8.51 -11.82
CA GLN A 11 6.75 9.60 -11.06
C GLN A 11 5.53 10.10 -11.81
N GLY A 12 4.65 10.75 -11.08
CA GLY A 12 3.44 11.35 -11.62
C GLY A 12 2.83 12.33 -10.64
N VAL A 13 1.61 12.74 -10.94
CA VAL A 13 0.82 13.64 -10.11
C VAL A 13 -0.50 12.94 -9.82
N LEU A 14 -0.85 12.83 -8.54
CA LEU A 14 -2.24 12.66 -8.15
C LEU A 14 -2.86 14.05 -8.21
N ASN A 15 -3.69 14.30 -9.21
CA ASN A 15 -4.28 15.62 -9.38
C ASN A 15 -5.36 15.87 -8.31
N ARG A 16 -5.54 17.13 -7.96
CA ARG A 16 -6.50 17.58 -6.95
C ARG A 16 -7.92 17.07 -7.22
N ALA A 17 -8.39 17.08 -8.46
CA ALA A 17 -9.76 16.68 -8.78
C ALA A 17 -10.00 15.21 -8.42
N ASP A 18 -9.09 14.33 -8.80
CA ASP A 18 -9.15 12.91 -8.49
C ASP A 18 -8.99 12.63 -6.99
N LEU A 19 -8.15 13.41 -6.31
CA LEU A 19 -8.00 13.33 -4.85
C LEU A 19 -9.30 13.75 -4.15
N GLN A 20 -9.95 14.83 -4.60
CA GLN A 20 -11.22 15.29 -4.04
C GLN A 20 -12.33 14.26 -4.26
N LEU A 21 -12.41 13.65 -5.44
CA LEU A 21 -13.37 12.58 -5.73
C LEU A 21 -13.14 11.38 -4.80
N GLY A 22 -11.89 10.93 -4.67
CA GLY A 22 -11.54 9.84 -3.76
C GLY A 22 -11.88 10.14 -2.31
N VAL A 23 -11.52 11.32 -1.79
CA VAL A 23 -11.87 11.73 -0.41
C VAL A 23 -13.39 11.72 -0.20
N GLN A 24 -14.15 12.26 -1.15
CA GLN A 24 -15.61 12.24 -1.07
C GLN A 24 -16.18 10.82 -1.12
N ALA A 25 -15.62 9.93 -1.94
CA ALA A 25 -16.04 8.55 -2.01
C ALA A 25 -15.85 7.83 -0.67
N PHE A 26 -14.68 8.00 -0.03
CA PHE A 26 -14.40 7.42 1.29
C PHE A 26 -15.32 7.97 2.39
N LEU A 27 -15.57 9.28 2.41
CA LEU A 27 -16.50 9.90 3.37
C LEU A 27 -17.95 9.48 3.16
N ARG A 28 -18.36 9.14 1.93
CA ARG A 28 -19.69 8.59 1.64
C ARG A 28 -19.80 7.12 2.03
N TRP A 29 -18.76 6.35 1.75
CA TRP A 29 -18.69 4.94 2.11
C TRP A 29 -18.73 4.75 3.63
N ASP A 30 -17.96 5.55 4.36
CA ASP A 30 -17.98 5.56 5.82
C ASP A 30 -18.03 7.02 6.37
N PRO A 31 -19.22 7.52 6.72
CA PRO A 31 -19.35 8.84 7.34
C PRO A 31 -18.64 8.96 8.71
N ALA A 32 -18.39 7.84 9.38
CA ALA A 32 -17.69 7.77 10.66
C ALA A 32 -16.20 7.41 10.50
N LEU A 33 -15.65 7.48 9.27
CA LEU A 33 -14.29 7.09 8.94
C LEU A 33 -13.24 7.72 9.86
N LYS A 34 -13.48 8.97 10.29
CA LYS A 34 -12.60 9.67 11.24
C LYS A 34 -12.52 9.01 12.62
N GLU A 35 -13.62 8.44 13.10
CA GLU A 35 -13.74 7.93 14.48
C GLU A 35 -13.46 6.42 14.57
N LYS A 36 -13.87 5.65 13.56
CA LYS A 36 -13.77 4.18 13.57
C LYS A 36 -12.61 3.67 12.74
N SER A 37 -12.41 4.31 11.59
CA SER A 37 -11.55 3.79 10.53
C SER A 37 -10.25 4.58 10.40
N ALA A 38 -10.02 5.61 11.20
CA ALA A 38 -8.73 6.29 11.24
C ALA A 38 -7.61 5.31 11.65
N PHE A 39 -7.91 4.39 12.58
CA PHE A 39 -7.00 3.30 12.94
C PHE A 39 -6.86 2.26 11.82
N GLU A 40 -7.95 1.85 11.18
CA GLU A 40 -7.92 0.85 10.10
C GLU A 40 -7.22 1.37 8.84
N MET A 41 -7.48 2.62 8.48
CA MET A 41 -6.85 3.34 7.38
C MET A 41 -5.36 3.57 7.66
N GLU A 42 -5.00 3.96 8.88
CA GLU A 42 -3.60 4.10 9.29
C GLU A 42 -2.89 2.74 9.25
N ASN A 43 -3.53 1.68 9.74
CA ASN A 43 -3.03 0.32 9.62
C ASN A 43 -2.84 -0.07 8.14
N ALA A 44 -3.80 0.22 7.27
CA ALA A 44 -3.66 -0.03 5.84
C ALA A 44 -2.47 0.74 5.25
N ARG A 45 -2.31 2.02 5.59
CA ARG A 45 -1.19 2.86 5.14
C ARG A 45 0.16 2.28 5.57
N GLU A 46 0.31 1.94 6.85
CA GLU A 46 1.54 1.37 7.41
C GLU A 46 1.85 -0.04 6.88
N ALA A 47 0.82 -0.87 6.71
CA ALA A 47 0.95 -2.19 6.10
C ALA A 47 1.42 -2.09 4.65
N LEU A 48 0.91 -1.13 3.87
CA LEU A 48 1.40 -0.87 2.53
C LEU A 48 2.84 -0.37 2.53
N ILE A 49 3.23 0.53 3.44
CA ILE A 49 4.63 0.98 3.59
C ILE A 49 5.55 -0.20 3.89
N PHE A 50 5.15 -1.08 4.80
CA PHE A 50 5.87 -2.29 5.13
C PHE A 50 5.97 -3.25 3.92
N CYS A 51 4.93 -3.31 3.09
CA CYS A 51 4.86 -4.13 1.89
C CYS A 51 5.81 -3.65 0.77
N GLN A 52 6.15 -2.35 0.72
CA GLN A 52 6.94 -1.77 -0.37
C GLN A 52 8.27 -2.45 -0.69
N PRO A 53 9.15 -2.75 0.28
CA PRO A 53 10.47 -3.31 -0.01
C PRO A 53 10.40 -4.67 -0.69
N PHE A 54 9.28 -5.39 -0.56
CA PHE A 54 9.07 -6.71 -1.15
C PHE A 54 8.77 -6.66 -2.65
N PHE A 55 8.40 -5.50 -3.20
CA PHE A 55 7.96 -5.36 -4.60
C PHE A 55 8.70 -4.26 -5.37
N LYS A 56 9.77 -3.69 -4.80
CA LYS A 56 10.58 -2.61 -5.42
C LYS A 56 11.20 -2.98 -6.78
N GLU A 57 11.32 -4.26 -7.11
CA GLU A 57 11.85 -4.69 -8.40
C GLU A 57 10.79 -4.65 -9.51
N ASP A 58 9.50 -4.61 -9.16
CA ASP A 58 8.39 -4.55 -10.09
C ASP A 58 7.85 -3.12 -10.19
N ARG A 59 7.89 -2.56 -11.41
CA ARG A 59 7.46 -1.18 -11.67
C ARG A 59 5.98 -0.96 -11.38
N THR A 60 5.13 -1.88 -11.81
CA THR A 60 3.67 -1.76 -11.71
C THR A 60 3.24 -1.81 -10.27
N ARG A 61 3.73 -2.80 -9.51
CA ARG A 61 3.46 -2.95 -8.07
C ARG A 61 4.00 -1.76 -7.28
N SER A 62 5.22 -1.31 -7.58
CA SER A 62 5.82 -0.14 -6.92
C SER A 62 5.03 1.16 -7.16
N CYS A 63 4.52 1.38 -8.37
CA CYS A 63 3.66 2.53 -8.67
C CYS A 63 2.33 2.45 -7.92
N ALA A 64 1.67 1.28 -7.93
CA ALA A 64 0.40 1.10 -7.23
C ALA A 64 0.54 1.41 -5.73
N LEU A 65 1.58 0.86 -5.09
CA LEU A 65 1.90 1.11 -3.68
C LEU A 65 2.16 2.59 -3.41
N ALA A 66 2.98 3.26 -4.22
CA ALA A 66 3.29 4.68 -4.05
C ALA A 66 2.04 5.57 -4.15
N CYS A 67 1.20 5.33 -5.16
CA CYS A 67 -0.03 6.10 -5.35
C CYS A 67 -1.03 5.87 -4.21
N ALA A 68 -1.25 4.61 -3.80
CA ALA A 68 -2.18 4.29 -2.73
C ALA A 68 -1.75 4.87 -1.38
N ILE A 69 -0.47 4.73 -1.02
CA ILE A 69 0.07 5.29 0.24
C ILE A 69 -0.03 6.80 0.25
N MET A 70 0.29 7.46 -0.86
CA MET A 70 0.15 8.91 -0.98
C MET A 70 -1.30 9.33 -0.81
N PHE A 71 -2.24 8.65 -1.46
CA PHE A 71 -3.66 8.95 -1.31
C PHE A 71 -4.16 8.74 0.13
N LEU A 72 -3.82 7.62 0.78
CA LEU A 72 -4.21 7.36 2.17
C LEU A 72 -3.63 8.42 3.13
N THR A 73 -2.41 8.87 2.86
CA THR A 73 -1.78 9.98 3.60
C THR A 73 -2.58 11.29 3.45
N ILE A 74 -2.97 11.62 2.21
CA ILE A 74 -3.78 12.81 1.92
C ILE A 74 -5.16 12.70 2.57
N LEU A 75 -5.80 11.54 2.47
CA LEU A 75 -7.09 11.26 3.10
C LEU A 75 -7.02 11.51 4.61
N GLN A 76 -6.01 10.95 5.28
CA GLN A 76 -5.76 11.19 6.70
C GLN A 76 -5.58 12.68 7.02
N MET A 77 -4.72 13.38 6.28
CA MET A 77 -4.51 14.81 6.48
C MET A 77 -5.80 15.63 6.31
N THR A 78 -6.64 15.28 5.34
CA THR A 78 -7.94 15.93 5.12
C THR A 78 -8.93 15.65 6.26
N LEU A 79 -8.94 14.43 6.81
CA LEU A 79 -9.78 14.07 7.96
C LEU A 79 -9.33 14.79 9.25
N ASP A 80 -8.03 14.92 9.45
CA ASP A 80 -7.44 15.58 10.63
C ASP A 80 -7.62 17.10 10.60
N ARG A 81 -7.65 17.70 9.40
CA ARG A 81 -7.76 19.16 9.21
C ARG A 81 -8.96 19.52 8.32
N PRO A 82 -10.19 19.47 8.87
CA PRO A 82 -11.39 19.82 8.12
C PRO A 82 -11.29 21.22 7.50
N GLY A 83 -11.64 21.35 6.22
CA GLY A 83 -11.53 22.60 5.45
C GLY A 83 -10.23 22.74 4.66
N THR A 84 -9.26 21.83 4.82
CA THR A 84 -8.08 21.76 3.96
C THR A 84 -8.43 20.99 2.68
N GLU A 85 -8.42 21.68 1.55
CA GLU A 85 -8.61 21.03 0.25
C GLU A 85 -7.32 20.31 -0.20
N PRO A 86 -7.43 19.11 -0.82
CA PRO A 86 -6.30 18.48 -1.46
C PRO A 86 -5.70 19.39 -2.54
N THR A 87 -4.37 19.40 -2.65
CA THR A 87 -3.65 19.99 -3.78
C THR A 87 -3.11 18.90 -4.68
N ASP A 88 -2.63 19.26 -5.87
CA ASP A 88 -1.87 18.32 -6.69
C ASP A 88 -0.68 17.78 -5.89
N CYS A 89 -0.54 16.46 -5.84
CA CYS A 89 0.52 15.80 -5.09
C CYS A 89 1.40 15.00 -6.04
N THR A 90 2.68 15.35 -6.08
CA THR A 90 3.68 14.58 -6.80
C THR A 90 3.93 13.27 -6.06
N TRP A 91 3.89 12.17 -6.80
CA TRP A 91 4.31 10.87 -6.28
C TRP A 91 5.51 10.39 -7.08
N THR A 92 6.40 9.70 -6.38
CA THR A 92 7.56 9.04 -6.95
C THR A 92 7.58 7.61 -6.45
N ALA A 93 7.70 6.64 -7.36
CA ALA A 93 7.88 5.26 -7.00
C ALA A 93 9.15 5.11 -6.15
N HIS A 94 9.04 4.39 -5.04
CA HIS A 94 10.05 4.38 -3.97
C HIS A 94 11.43 3.93 -4.45
N LEU A 95 11.48 2.83 -5.22
CA LEU A 95 12.62 2.41 -6.02
C LEU A 95 12.11 1.44 -7.08
N TYR A 96 12.55 1.58 -8.32
CA TYR A 96 12.40 0.56 -9.36
C TYR A 96 13.77 0.21 -9.91
N THR A 97 14.25 -1.00 -9.61
CA THR A 97 15.49 -1.51 -10.19
C THR A 97 15.18 -2.18 -11.52
N ARG A 98 15.27 -1.44 -12.64
CA ARG A 98 14.99 -1.95 -14.00
C ARG A 98 15.80 -3.20 -14.39
N SER A 99 16.96 -3.41 -13.77
CA SER A 99 17.82 -4.58 -13.95
C SER A 99 17.82 -5.52 -12.73
N GLY A 100 17.00 -5.24 -11.72
CA GLY A 100 16.89 -6.08 -10.54
C GLY A 100 16.22 -7.38 -10.93
N GLN A 101 16.89 -8.50 -10.68
CA GLN A 101 16.23 -9.80 -10.73
C GLN A 101 15.16 -9.81 -9.64
N ILE A 102 13.95 -10.22 -10.00
CA ILE A 102 12.88 -10.44 -9.04
C ILE A 102 13.35 -11.57 -8.11
N GLN A 103 13.72 -11.21 -6.89
CA GLN A 103 14.10 -12.19 -5.87
C GLN A 103 12.85 -12.94 -5.38
N PRO A 104 12.97 -14.23 -5.03
CA PRO A 104 11.88 -15.00 -4.44
C PRO A 104 11.35 -14.33 -3.16
N MET A 105 10.02 -14.31 -3.01
CA MET A 105 9.37 -13.68 -1.86
C MET A 105 9.84 -14.28 -0.52
N GLN A 106 10.00 -15.60 -0.45
CA GLN A 106 10.47 -16.28 0.75
C GLN A 106 11.85 -15.81 1.19
N GLU A 107 12.80 -15.63 0.26
CA GLU A 107 14.13 -15.11 0.59
C GLU A 107 14.07 -13.68 1.15
N LYS A 108 13.20 -12.83 0.59
CA LYS A 108 13.00 -11.46 1.07
C LYS A 108 12.43 -11.46 2.49
N ILE A 109 11.45 -12.33 2.75
CA ILE A 109 10.83 -12.51 4.06
C ILE A 109 11.85 -13.01 5.07
N GLU A 110 12.63 -14.04 4.74
CA GLU A 110 13.68 -14.60 5.59
C GLU A 110 14.70 -13.55 6.04
N LYS A 111 15.10 -12.68 5.11
CA LYS A 111 16.06 -11.60 5.35
C LYS A 111 15.44 -10.35 6.00
N CYS A 112 14.14 -10.33 6.23
CA CYS A 112 13.43 -9.16 6.77
C CYS A 112 13.71 -8.96 8.27
N PRO A 113 14.36 -7.86 8.70
CA PRO A 113 14.71 -7.64 10.11
C PRO A 113 13.49 -7.45 11.03
N ALA A 114 12.34 -7.07 10.49
CA ALA A 114 11.10 -6.89 11.24
C ALA A 114 10.38 -8.22 11.55
N LEU A 115 10.82 -9.34 10.96
CA LEU A 115 10.19 -10.66 11.06
C LEU A 115 11.15 -11.69 11.69
N THR A 116 11.89 -11.27 12.72
CA THR A 116 12.94 -12.07 13.38
C THR A 116 12.40 -13.08 14.38
N SER A 117 11.17 -12.90 14.87
CA SER A 117 10.51 -13.82 15.78
C SER A 117 9.14 -14.26 15.25
N ARG A 118 8.66 -15.40 15.77
CA ARG A 118 7.32 -15.93 15.47
C ARG A 118 6.22 -14.94 15.87
N ASP A 119 6.35 -14.29 17.01
CA ASP A 119 5.34 -13.35 17.52
C ASP A 119 5.27 -12.09 16.66
N LEU A 120 6.42 -11.55 16.22
CA LEU A 120 6.46 -10.43 15.30
C LEU A 120 5.86 -10.79 13.94
N LEU A 121 6.14 -12.01 13.43
CA LEU A 121 5.55 -12.51 12.20
C LEU A 121 4.02 -12.64 12.33
N ALA A 122 3.53 -13.23 13.43
CA ALA A 122 2.11 -13.40 13.68
C ALA A 122 1.38 -12.05 13.81
N GLY A 123 1.96 -11.09 14.53
CA GLY A 123 1.44 -9.74 14.64
C GLY A 123 1.36 -9.06 13.26
N LYS A 124 2.42 -9.16 12.47
CA LYS A 124 2.44 -8.56 11.13
C LYS A 124 1.44 -9.21 10.17
N VAL A 125 1.23 -10.52 10.26
CA VAL A 125 0.16 -11.21 9.50
C VAL A 125 -1.20 -10.62 9.85
N GLY A 126 -1.49 -10.37 11.14
CA GLY A 126 -2.76 -9.76 11.55
C GLY A 126 -2.96 -8.35 10.99
N GLU A 127 -1.92 -7.51 11.05
CA GLU A 127 -1.96 -6.16 10.48
C GLU A 127 -2.21 -6.17 8.97
N LEU A 128 -1.49 -7.03 8.24
CA LEU A 128 -1.61 -7.18 6.78
C LEU A 128 -3.00 -7.72 6.38
N ASP A 129 -3.57 -8.65 7.13
CA ASP A 129 -4.89 -9.25 6.86
C ASP A 129 -6.01 -8.21 7.08
N SER A 130 -5.89 -7.40 8.13
CA SER A 130 -6.78 -6.26 8.39
C SER A 130 -6.67 -5.20 7.28
N ALA A 131 -5.45 -4.86 6.85
CA ALA A 131 -5.22 -3.92 5.76
C ALA A 131 -5.81 -4.42 4.42
N ALA A 132 -5.62 -5.70 4.09
CA ALA A 132 -6.18 -6.32 2.89
C ALA A 132 -7.72 -6.28 2.92
N SER A 133 -8.32 -6.57 4.08
CA SER A 133 -9.77 -6.49 4.28
C SER A 133 -10.31 -5.07 4.10
N PHE A 134 -9.62 -4.07 4.63
CA PHE A 134 -9.97 -2.65 4.46
C PHE A 134 -9.94 -2.24 2.97
N LEU A 135 -8.86 -2.57 2.25
CA LEU A 135 -8.74 -2.25 0.83
C LEU A 135 -9.80 -2.97 -0.01
N LEU A 136 -10.05 -4.25 0.26
CA LEU A 136 -11.09 -5.01 -0.44
C LEU A 136 -12.49 -4.44 -0.19
N GLY A 137 -12.77 -4.03 1.05
CA GLY A 137 -14.01 -3.34 1.41
C GLY A 137 -14.19 -2.03 0.63
N ALA A 138 -13.13 -1.22 0.56
CA ALA A 138 -13.12 0.03 -0.20
C ALA A 138 -13.35 -0.21 -1.70
N ILE A 139 -12.64 -1.16 -2.31
CA ILE A 139 -12.78 -1.52 -3.74
C ILE A 139 -14.20 -2.01 -4.05
N ASN A 140 -14.77 -2.86 -3.21
CA ASN A 140 -16.09 -3.45 -3.47
C ASN A 140 -17.24 -2.47 -3.22
N ALA A 141 -17.07 -1.50 -2.32
CA ALA A 141 -18.12 -0.57 -1.93
C ALA A 141 -18.18 0.69 -2.81
N MET A 142 -17.07 1.06 -3.45
CA MET A 142 -16.96 2.28 -4.24
C MET A 142 -16.85 1.95 -5.72
N PRO A 143 -17.84 2.32 -6.56
CA PRO A 143 -17.76 2.18 -8.01
C PRO A 143 -16.46 2.75 -8.59
N HIS A 144 -15.87 2.06 -9.56
CA HIS A 144 -14.57 2.45 -10.16
C HIS A 144 -14.58 3.83 -10.82
N ASP A 145 -15.73 4.27 -11.31
CA ASP A 145 -15.96 5.59 -11.87
C ASP A 145 -16.00 6.70 -10.81
N LEU A 146 -16.20 6.34 -9.54
CA LEU A 146 -16.24 7.26 -8.39
C LEU A 146 -14.93 7.28 -7.59
N LEU A 147 -14.06 6.28 -7.79
CA LEU A 147 -12.78 6.17 -7.10
C LEU A 147 -11.62 6.07 -8.10
N PRO A 148 -11.03 7.21 -8.51
CA PRO A 148 -9.90 7.22 -9.44
C PRO A 148 -8.70 6.38 -8.97
N GLN A 149 -8.55 6.19 -7.66
CA GLN A 149 -7.48 5.40 -7.05
C GLN A 149 -7.77 3.89 -7.01
N ALA A 150 -8.95 3.42 -7.44
CA ALA A 150 -9.34 2.02 -7.35
C ALA A 150 -8.32 1.05 -8.00
N PRO A 151 -7.77 1.31 -9.21
CA PRO A 151 -6.75 0.43 -9.80
C PRO A 151 -5.47 0.34 -8.97
N HIS A 152 -5.12 1.40 -8.24
CA HIS A 152 -3.97 1.39 -7.34
C HIS A 152 -4.25 0.55 -6.09
N PHE A 153 -5.47 0.60 -5.55
CA PHE A 153 -5.86 -0.25 -4.44
C PHE A 153 -5.97 -1.71 -4.84
N GLU A 154 -6.47 -2.05 -6.02
CA GLU A 154 -6.45 -3.42 -6.53
C GLU A 154 -5.02 -3.96 -6.63
N GLY A 155 -4.10 -3.15 -7.18
CA GLY A 155 -2.68 -3.50 -7.24
C GLY A 155 -2.07 -3.69 -5.84
N CYS A 156 -2.45 -2.84 -4.88
CA CYS A 156 -2.00 -2.95 -3.49
C CYS A 156 -2.57 -4.19 -2.79
N PHE A 157 -3.85 -4.49 -2.98
CA PHE A 157 -4.49 -5.69 -2.46
C PHE A 157 -3.78 -6.94 -2.97
N ALA A 158 -3.47 -7.02 -4.27
CA ALA A 158 -2.72 -8.13 -4.84
C ALA A 158 -1.30 -8.26 -4.23
N CYS A 159 -0.64 -7.15 -3.92
CA CYS A 159 0.67 -7.18 -3.25
C CYS A 159 0.56 -7.68 -1.79
N LEU A 160 -0.45 -7.22 -1.06
CA LEU A 160 -0.71 -7.66 0.31
C LEU A 160 -1.07 -9.14 0.36
N ASP A 161 -1.95 -9.61 -0.52
CA ASP A 161 -2.38 -11.01 -0.61
C ASP A 161 -1.20 -11.94 -0.90
N ASP A 162 -0.37 -11.60 -1.90
CA ASP A 162 0.86 -12.34 -2.23
C ASP A 162 1.80 -12.42 -1.02
N LEU A 163 2.07 -11.29 -0.37
CA LEU A 163 2.92 -11.24 0.83
C LEU A 163 2.33 -12.06 2.00
N LEU A 164 1.01 -11.96 2.21
CA LEU A 164 0.28 -12.67 3.27
C LEU A 164 0.37 -14.18 3.11
N VAL A 165 0.17 -14.71 1.90
CA VAL A 165 0.28 -16.14 1.62
C VAL A 165 1.67 -16.64 2.04
N HIS A 166 2.72 -15.91 1.64
CA HIS A 166 4.09 -16.29 1.97
C HIS A 166 4.40 -16.19 3.47
N MET A 167 3.92 -15.15 4.16
CA MET A 167 4.10 -14.99 5.61
C MET A 167 3.33 -16.03 6.42
N LYS A 168 2.07 -16.30 6.05
CA LYS A 168 1.25 -17.36 6.67
C LYS A 168 1.95 -18.70 6.52
N PHE A 169 2.47 -19.02 5.33
CA PHE A 169 3.23 -20.25 5.12
C PHE A 169 4.45 -20.35 6.06
N ARG A 170 5.28 -19.29 6.15
CA ARG A 170 6.42 -19.26 7.08
C ARG A 170 6.01 -19.42 8.54
N LEU A 171 4.90 -18.81 8.94
CA LEU A 171 4.37 -18.92 10.30
C LEU A 171 3.95 -20.36 10.63
N HIS A 172 3.33 -21.06 9.69
CA HIS A 172 3.00 -22.48 9.85
C HIS A 172 4.26 -23.34 10.02
N GLN A 173 5.29 -23.13 9.19
CA GLN A 173 6.56 -23.85 9.30
C GLN A 173 7.26 -23.65 10.64
N SER A 174 7.17 -22.44 11.21
CA SER A 174 7.72 -22.15 12.54
C SER A 174 7.01 -22.90 13.67
N SER A 175 5.75 -23.31 13.47
CA SER A 175 4.96 -24.04 14.46
C SER A 175 5.15 -25.56 14.38
N SER A 176 5.64 -26.08 13.25
CA SER A 176 5.99 -27.51 13.07
C SER A 176 7.40 -27.88 13.55
N ALA A 177 8.22 -26.88 13.92
CA ALA A 177 9.60 -27.06 14.36
C ALA A 177 9.78 -26.98 15.89
N SER A 178 8.68 -26.77 16.62
CA SER A 178 8.59 -26.70 18.09
C SER A 178 7.91 -27.93 18.65
#